data_AF-A0A368W856-F1
#
_entry.id   AF-A0A368W856-F1
#
_cell.length_a   1.000
_cell.length_b   1.000
_cell.length_c   1.000
_cell.angle_alpha   90.00
_cell.angle_beta   90.00
_cell.angle_gamma   90.00
#
_symmetry.space_group_name_H-M   'P 1'
#
loop_
_entity.id
_entity.type
_entity.pdbx_description
1 polymer ?
#
loop_
_entity_poly.entity_id
_entity_poly.type
_entity_poly.pdbx_seq_one_letter_code
_entity_poly.pdbx_strand_id
1 'polypeptide(L)'
;MQEKIIVLLIVYILALSADVIKLRNSPLRGRIIYLGIMVITLYFSADYLLKAELPDLHTFADLLFTKPARMIVEFLRVEPT
;
A
#
# COMPACT_ATOMS: atom_id res chain seq x y z
N MET A 1 5.43 12.31 19.59
CA MET A 1 4.63 11.54 18.60
C MET A 1 3.94 12.46 17.60
N GLN A 2 3.17 13.46 18.04
CA GLN A 2 2.45 14.40 17.17
C GLN A 2 3.34 15.18 16.20
N GLU A 3 4.51 15.68 16.65
CA GLU A 3 5.46 16.40 15.79
C GLU A 3 5.88 15.60 14.55
N LYS A 4 6.15 14.30 14.71
CA LYS A 4 6.56 13.45 13.59
C LYS A 4 5.44 13.22 12.57
N ILE A 5 4.20 13.12 13.05
CA ILE A 5 3.00 13.03 12.19
C ILE A 5 2.79 14.35 11.44
N ILE A 6 2.96 15.48 12.12
CA ILE A 6 2.86 16.81 11.50
C ILE A 6 3.91 16.95 10.39
N VAL A 7 5.16 16.57 10.65
CA VAL A 7 6.23 16.57 9.63
C VAL A 7 5.87 15.65 8.46
N LEU A 8 5.36 14.44 8.74
CA LEU A 8 4.93 13.51 7.70
C LEU A 8 3.83 14.11 6.81
N LEU A 9 2.82 14.73 7.41
CA LEU A 9 1.73 15.40 6.67
C LEU A 9 2.26 16.55 5.82
N ILE A 10 3.16 17.38 6.35
CA ILE A 10 3.78 18.49 5.61
C ILE A 10 4.53 17.96 4.39
N VAL A 11 5.34 16.90 4.54
CA VAL A 11 6.08 16.29 3.44
C VAL A 11 5.13 15.76 2.36
N TYR A 12 4.05 15.08 2.74
CA TYR A 12 3.07 14.56 1.79
C TYR A 12 2.29 15.66 1.08
N ILE A 13 1.94 16.73 1.78
CA ILE A 13 1.29 17.91 1.17
C ILE A 13 2.23 18.57 0.16
N LEU A 14 3.51 18.75 0.52
CA LEU A 14 4.50 19.32 -0.38
C LEU A 14 4.69 18.44 -1.64
N ALA A 15 4.83 17.13 -1.48
CA ALA A 15 4.94 16.19 -2.59
C ALA A 15 3.71 16.26 -3.52
N LEU A 16 2.50 16.21 -2.95
CA LEU A 16 1.26 16.35 -3.72
C LEU A 16 1.14 17.69 -4.44
N SER A 17 1.55 18.78 -3.79
CA SER A 17 1.50 20.11 -4.38
C SER A 17 2.46 20.27 -5.56
N ALA A 18 3.66 19.67 -5.45
CA ALA A 18 4.64 19.66 -6.54
C ALA A 18 4.14 18.84 -7.74
N ASP A 19 3.51 17.70 -7.47
CA ASP A 19 3.01 16.81 -8.51
C ASP A 19 1.61 17.18 -9.03
N VAL A 20 0.93 18.18 -8.46
CA VAL A 20 -0.47 18.51 -8.78
C VAL A 20 -0.67 18.87 -10.25
N ILE A 21 0.26 19.62 -10.85
CA ILE A 21 0.19 20.02 -12.26
C ILE A 21 0.37 18.80 -13.16
N LYS A 22 1.31 17.92 -12.80
CA LYS A 22 1.60 16.69 -13.52
C LYS A 22 0.44 15.70 -13.42
N LEU A 23 -0.17 15.56 -12.25
CA LEU A 23 -1.35 14.73 -12.02
C LEU A 23 -2.56 15.21 -12.82
N ARG A 24 -2.78 16.53 -12.89
CA ARG A 24 -3.92 17.11 -13.62
C ARG A 24 -3.86 16.80 -15.11
N ASN A 25 -2.65 16.75 -15.68
CA ASN A 25 -2.43 16.47 -17.09
C ASN A 25 -2.23 14.97 -17.40
N SER A 26 -2.29 14.11 -16.39
CA SER A 26 -2.05 12.67 -16.53
C SER A 26 -3.33 11.88 -16.84
N PRO A 27 -3.24 10.73 -17.56
CA PRO A 27 -4.39 9.86 -17.79
C PRO A 27 -4.94 9.32 -16.46
N LEU A 28 -6.26 9.09 -16.40
CA LEU A 28 -6.97 8.68 -15.19
C LEU A 28 -6.33 7.44 -14.51
N ARG A 29 -5.89 6.47 -15.31
CA ARG A 29 -5.19 5.26 -14.83
C ARG A 29 -3.88 5.60 -14.11
N GLY A 30 -3.07 6.51 -14.67
CA GLY A 30 -1.81 6.95 -14.05
C GLY A 30 -2.06 7.67 -12.74
N ARG A 31 -3.11 8.50 -12.69
CA ARG A 31 -3.54 9.19 -11.47
C ARG A 31 -3.98 8.22 -10.37
N ILE A 32 -4.76 7.20 -10.70
CA ILE A 32 -5.22 6.18 -9.74
C ILE A 32 -4.04 5.39 -9.18
N ILE A 33 -3.11 4.95 -10.05
CA ILE A 33 -1.91 4.21 -9.61
C ILE A 33 -1.05 5.07 -8.68
N TYR A 34 -0.81 6.33 -9.05
CA TYR A 34 -0.03 7.26 -8.24
C TYR A 34 -0.68 7.50 -6.86
N LEU A 35 -1.99 7.78 -6.84
CA LEU A 35 -2.72 7.96 -5.58
C LEU A 35 -2.71 6.69 -4.73
N GLY A 36 -2.80 5.50 -5.36
CA GLY A 36 -2.69 4.23 -4.67
C GLY A 36 -1.32 4.05 -3.99
N ILE A 37 -0.24 4.32 -4.72
CA ILE A 37 1.12 4.27 -4.16
C ILE A 37 1.26 5.25 -3.00
N MET A 38 0.81 6.49 -3.18
CA MET A 38 0.80 7.54 -2.15
C MET A 38 0.09 7.12 -0.86
N VAL A 39 -1.08 6.48 -0.97
CA VAL A 39 -1.84 6.01 0.19
C VAL A 39 -1.09 4.87 0.90
N ILE A 40 -0.54 3.92 0.14
CA ILE A 40 0.22 2.80 0.69
C ILE A 40 1.47 3.30 1.43
N THR A 41 2.21 4.23 0.84
CA THR A 41 3.41 4.79 1.46
C THR A 41 3.07 5.61 2.70
N LEU A 42 1.94 6.33 2.71
CA LEU A 42 1.48 7.07 3.88
C LEU A 42 1.11 6.13 5.03
N TYR A 43 0.42 5.03 4.72
CA TYR A 43 0.08 3.99 5.69
C TYR A 43 1.33 3.40 6.36
N PHE A 44 2.32 2.95 5.59
CA PHE A 44 3.57 2.43 6.16
C PHE A 44 4.35 3.46 6.95
N SER A 45 4.40 4.70 6.46
CA SER A 45 5.08 5.78 7.18
C SER A 45 4.41 6.05 8.53
N ALA A 46 3.08 6.05 8.57
CA ALA A 46 2.31 6.23 9.79
C ALA A 46 2.46 5.04 10.75
N ASP A 47 2.36 3.80 10.25
CA ASP A 47 2.54 2.59 11.07
C ASP A 47 3.94 2.54 11.70
N TYR A 48 4.98 2.77 10.91
CA TYR A 48 6.37 2.84 11.39
C TYR A 48 6.55 3.92 12.48
N LEU A 49 5.96 5.10 12.27
CA LEU A 49 6.05 6.22 13.20
C LEU A 49 5.29 6.00 14.51
N LEU A 50 4.15 5.30 14.43
CA LEU A 50 3.28 5.04 15.56
C LEU A 50 3.63 3.74 16.29
N LYS A 51 4.45 2.87 15.68
CA LYS A 51 4.63 1.48 16.12
C LYS A 51 3.29 0.81 16.38
N ALA A 52 2.32 1.07 15.49
CA ALA A 52 0.93 0.72 15.72
C ALA A 52 0.67 -0.80 15.57
N GLU A 53 1.70 -1.57 15.19
CA GLU A 53 1.62 -3.01 14.89
C GLU A 53 0.42 -3.30 13.98
N LEU A 54 0.14 -2.39 13.05
CA LEU A 54 -0.95 -2.59 12.09
C LEU A 54 -0.60 -3.78 11.19
N PRO A 55 -1.61 -4.48 10.65
CA PRO A 55 -1.35 -5.64 9.80
C PRO A 55 -0.45 -5.26 8.63
N ASP A 56 0.78 -5.78 8.66
CA ASP A 56 1.81 -5.50 7.66
C ASP A 56 1.34 -5.83 6.24
N LEU A 57 2.02 -5.25 5.24
CA LEU A 57 1.77 -5.56 3.83
C LEU A 57 1.76 -7.07 3.58
N HIS A 58 2.61 -7.80 4.30
CA HIS A 58 2.71 -9.24 4.22
C HIS A 58 1.40 -9.92 4.61
N THR A 59 0.76 -9.48 5.69
CA THR A 59 -0.55 -9.98 6.13
C THR A 59 -1.63 -9.69 5.09
N PHE A 60 -1.58 -8.50 4.48
CA PHE A 60 -2.53 -8.12 3.43
C PHE A 60 -2.31 -8.93 2.13
N ALA A 61 -1.05 -9.14 1.75
CA ALA A 61 -0.64 -9.97 0.62
C ALA A 61 -1.03 -11.43 0.86
N ASP A 62 -0.77 -11.96 2.06
CA ASP A 62 -1.21 -13.30 2.45
C ASP A 62 -2.72 -13.42 2.33
N LEU A 63 -3.50 -12.43 2.80
CA LEU A 63 -4.96 -12.47 2.67
C LEU A 63 -5.41 -12.53 1.19
N LEU A 64 -4.78 -11.73 0.32
CA LEU A 64 -5.07 -11.65 -1.11
C LEU A 64 -4.67 -12.92 -1.87
N PHE A 65 -3.50 -13.47 -1.55
CA PHE A 65 -2.88 -14.56 -2.31
C PHE A 65 -3.11 -15.94 -1.68
N THR A 66 -3.59 -16.03 -0.44
CA THR A 66 -3.88 -17.33 0.22
C THR A 66 -4.94 -18.13 -0.53
N LYS A 67 -6.01 -17.48 -1.01
CA LYS A 67 -7.05 -18.15 -1.79
C LYS A 67 -6.51 -18.77 -3.10
N PRO A 68 -5.85 -18.01 -3.98
CA PRO A 68 -5.28 -18.59 -5.19
C PRO A 68 -4.16 -19.60 -4.88
N ALA A 69 -3.35 -19.38 -3.84
CA ALA A 69 -2.32 -20.32 -3.43
C ALA A 69 -2.90 -21.67 -2.99
N ARG A 70 -3.99 -21.69 -2.20
CA ARG A 70 -4.68 -22.93 -1.82
C ARG A 70 -5.24 -23.66 -3.04
N MET A 71 -5.78 -22.92 -4.00
CA MET A 71 -6.32 -23.51 -5.24
C MET A 71 -5.23 -24.22 -6.06
N ILE A 72 -4.03 -23.64 -6.12
CA ILE A 72 -2.87 -24.27 -6.78
C ILE A 72 -2.40 -25.50 -6.00
N VAL A 73 -2.33 -25.42 -4.67
CA VAL A 73 -1.92 -26.55 -3.83
C VAL A 73 -2.91 -27.71 -3.96
N GLU A 74 -4.22 -27.44 -3.96
CA GLU A 74 -5.25 -28.46 -4.19
C GLU A 74 -5.15 -29.05 -5.60
N PHE A 75 -4.89 -28.25 -6.62
CA PHE A 75 -4.70 -28.72 -7.99
C PHE A 75 -3.47 -29.63 -8.14
N LEU A 76 -2.37 -29.32 -7.43
CA LEU A 76 -1.13 -30.10 -7.46
C LEU A 76 -1.14 -31.31 -6.51
N ARG A 77 -2.15 -31.42 -5.64
CA ARG A 77 -2.28 -32.52 -4.69
C ARG A 77 -2.77 -33.76 -5.42
N VAL A 78 -1.83 -34.53 -5.98
CA VAL A 78 -2.11 -35.89 -6.46
C VAL A 78 -2.29 -36.78 -5.24
N GLU A 79 -3.45 -37.45 -5.15
CA GLU A 79 -3.74 -38.40 -4.07
C GLU A 79 -2.67 -39.51 -4.05
N PRO A 80 -2.04 -39.79 -2.88
CA PRO A 80 -1.14 -40.93 -2.77
C PRO A 80 -1.97 -42.21 -2.99
N THR A 81 -1.57 -42.98 -4.01
CA THR A 81 -2.17 -44.26 -4.42
C THR A 81 -1.81 -45.38 -3.45
#